data_AF-X1V2S7-F1
#
_entry.id   AF-X1V2S7-F1
#
_cell.length_a   1.000
_cell.length_b   1.000
_cell.length_c   1.000
_cell.angle_alpha   90.00
_cell.angle_beta   90.00
_cell.angle_gamma   90.00
#
_symmetry.space_group_name_H-M   'P 1'
#
loop_
_entity.id
_entity.type
_entity.pdbx_description
1 polymer ?
#
loop_
_entity_poly.entity_id
_entity_poly.type
_entity_poly.pdbx_seq_one_letter_code
_entity_poly.pdbx_strand_id
1 'polypeptide(L)' 'MKKVELAVIGAGPAGLGGAIESAKMGVNVIVFDENKKPGGQLLRYRRKIFTK' A
#
# COMPACT_ATOMS: atom_id res chain seq x y z
N MET A 1 -13.01 -0.14 17.97
CA MET A 1 -12.87 -0.20 16.48
C MET A 1 -12.52 1.19 15.97
N LYS A 2 -11.55 1.32 15.05
CA LYS A 2 -11.36 2.58 14.30
C LYS A 2 -12.43 2.67 13.21
N LYS A 3 -13.13 3.81 13.11
CA LYS A 3 -13.98 4.12 11.95
C LYS A 3 -13.11 4.75 10.87
N VAL A 4 -13.32 4.30 9.64
CA VAL A 4 -12.64 4.74 8.42
C VAL A 4 -13.67 4.77 7.31
N GLU A 5 -13.45 5.61 6.31
CA GLU A 5 -14.36 5.76 5.17
C GLU A 5 -13.97 4.83 4.03
N LEU A 6 -12.67 4.48 3.95
CA LEU A 6 -12.14 3.54 2.97
C LEU A 6 -11.15 2.57 3.62
N ALA A 7 -11.33 1.28 3.34
CA ALA A 7 -10.37 0.25 3.66
C ALA A 7 -9.80 -0.33 2.36
N VAL A 8 -8.47 -0.31 2.22
CA VAL A 8 -7.75 -0.87 1.08
C VAL A 8 -7.06 -2.16 1.52
N ILE A 9 -7.27 -3.25 0.78
CA ILE A 9 -6.62 -4.53 1.00
C ILE A 9 -5.50 -4.71 -0.03
N GLY A 10 -4.26 -4.77 0.46
CA GLY A 10 -3.01 -4.83 -0.31
C GLY A 10 -2.31 -3.47 -0.41
N ALA A 11 -1.12 -3.37 0.15
CA ALA A 11 -0.18 -2.25 0.04
C ALA A 11 0.83 -2.43 -1.12
N GLY A 12 0.35 -2.97 -2.24
CA GLY A 12 1.06 -2.94 -3.53
C GLY A 12 0.95 -1.58 -4.23
N PRO A 13 1.52 -1.41 -5.42
CA PRO A 13 1.50 -0.14 -6.14
C PRO A 13 0.09 0.42 -6.38
N ALA A 14 -0.84 -0.43 -6.81
CA ALA A 14 -2.22 -0.03 -7.06
C ALA A 14 -2.95 0.37 -5.77
N GLY A 15 -2.83 -0.43 -4.70
CA GLY A 15 -3.50 -0.17 -3.43
C GLY A 15 -2.96 1.09 -2.74
N LEU A 16 -1.64 1.28 -2.73
CA LEU A 16 -1.03 2.51 -2.22
C LEU A 16 -1.40 3.73 -3.07
N GLY A 17 -1.39 3.60 -4.41
CA GLY A 17 -1.80 4.67 -5.31
C GLY A 17 -3.23 5.14 -5.04
N GLY A 18 -4.19 4.21 -4.98
CA GLY A 18 -5.57 4.53 -4.63
C GLY A 18 -5.71 5.14 -3.23
N ALA A 19 -5.04 4.56 -2.23
CA ALA A 19 -5.09 5.07 -0.86
C ALA A 19 -4.55 6.51 -0.75
N ILE A 20 -3.45 6.81 -1.44
CA ILE A 20 -2.84 8.15 -1.46
C ILE A 20 -3.78 9.15 -2.12
N GLU A 21 -4.35 8.84 -3.29
CA GLU A 21 -5.25 9.76 -3.98
C GLU A 21 -6.55 10.00 -3.19
N SER A 22 -7.13 8.97 -2.58
CA SER A 22 -8.28 9.14 -1.68
C SER A 22 -7.94 9.99 -0.45
N ALA A 23 -6.78 9.75 0.17
CA ALA A 23 -6.34 10.54 1.32
C ALA A 23 -6.11 12.02 0.94
N LYS A 24 -5.60 12.31 -0.26
CA LYS A 24 -5.48 13.69 -0.78
C LYS A 24 -6.83 14.39 -0.94
N MET A 25 -7.89 13.64 -1.19
CA MET A 25 -9.27 14.14 -1.25
C MET A 25 -9.93 14.28 0.13
N GLY A 26 -9.19 14.03 1.23
CA GLY A 26 -9.67 14.15 2.60
C GLY A 26 -10.34 12.89 3.16
N VAL A 27 -10.31 11.78 2.43
CA VAL A 27 -10.89 10.50 2.87
C VAL A 27 -10.04 9.91 4.00
N ASN A 28 -10.66 9.47 5.09
CA ASN A 28 -10.01 8.70 6.15
C ASN A 28 -9.81 7.24 5.69
N VAL A 29 -8.60 6.95 5.19
CA VAL A 29 -8.23 5.66 4.62
C VAL A 29 -7.40 4.81 5.61
N ILE A 30 -7.64 3.51 5.61
CA ILE A 30 -6.73 2.51 6.18
C ILE A 30 -6.29 1.51 5.12
N VAL A 31 -5.03 1.10 5.18
CA VAL A 31 -4.47 0.07 4.28
C VAL A 31 -4.08 -1.14 5.13
N PHE A 32 -4.53 -2.32 4.71
CA PHE A 32 -4.13 -3.61 5.26
C PHE A 32 -3.25 -4.35 4.27
N ASP A 33 -2.17 -4.95 4.74
CA ASP A 33 -1.34 -5.85 3.95
C ASP A 33 -0.91 -7.01 4.84
N GLU A 34 -0.78 -8.21 4.25
CA GLU A 34 -0.25 -9.39 4.94
C GLU A 34 1.25 -9.27 5.23
N ASN A 35 1.96 -8.48 4.41
CA ASN A 35 3.38 -8.28 4.50
C ASN A 35 3.72 -7.23 5.57
N LYS A 36 4.82 -7.46 6.28
CA LYS A 36 5.34 -6.50 7.27
C LYS A 36 5.78 -5.16 6.66
N LYS A 37 6.07 -5.11 5.35
CA LYS A 37 6.51 -3.90 4.64
C LYS A 37 5.66 -3.68 3.39
N PRO A 38 5.22 -2.43 3.13
CA PRO A 38 4.46 -2.09 1.94
C PRO A 38 5.37 -2.08 0.68
N GLY A 39 4.76 -2.22 -0.50
CA GLY A 39 5.42 -2.19 -1.80
C GLY A 39 5.12 -3.40 -2.69
N GLY A 40 4.44 -4.42 -2.17
CA GLY A 40 4.04 -5.61 -2.92
C GLY A 40 5.19 -6.24 -3.72
N GLN A 41 4.96 -6.51 -5.00
CA GLN A 41 5.98 -7.12 -5.87
C GLN A 41 7.23 -6.26 -6.07
N LEU A 42 7.17 -4.92 -5.89
CA LEU A 42 8.34 -4.05 -6.08
C LEU A 42 9.51 -4.42 -5.13
N LEU A 43 9.20 -4.84 -3.91
CA LEU A 43 10.21 -5.27 -2.94
C LEU A 43 10.88 -6.60 -3.33
N ARG A 44 10.19 -7.46 -4.08
CA ARG A 44 10.72 -8.77 -4.50
C ARG A 44 11.74 -8.63 -5.64
N TYR A 45 11.53 -7.68 -6.56
CA TYR A 45 12.46 -7.46 -7.68
C TYR A 45 13.70 -6.63 -7.29
N ARG A 46 13.64 -5.79 -6.25
CA ARG A 46 14.78 -4.98 -5.81
C ARG A 46 15.99 -5.82 -5.36
N ARG A 47 15.77 -7.05 -4.88
CA ARG A 47 16.86 -7.98 -4.55
C ARG A 47 17.61 -8.53 -5.76
N LYS A 48 17.03 -8.55 -6.96
CA LYS A 48 17.68 -9.16 -8.14
C LYS A 48 18.57 -8.18 -8.92
N ILE A 49 18.32 -6.87 -8.82
CA ILE A 49 18.99 -5.85 -9.64
C ILE A 49 20.27 -5.31 -8.97
N PHE A 50 20.34 -5.31 -7.64
CA PHE A 50 21.47 -4.70 -6.89
C PHE A 50 22.50 -5.70 -6.33
N THR A 51 22.41 -6.98 -6.70
CA THR A 51 23.41 -8.02 -6.34
C THR A 51 24.14 -8.56 -7.57
N LYS A 52 24.25 -7.78 -8.63
CA LYS A 52 25.09 -8.06 -9.80
C LYS A 52 26.02 -6.89 -10.06
#